data_AF-A0A174T956-F1
#
_entry.id   AF-A0A174T956-F1
#
_cell.length_a   1.000
_cell.length_b   1.000
_cell.length_c   1.000
_cell.angle_alpha   90.00
_cell.angle_beta   90.00
_cell.angle_gamma   90.00
#
_symmetry.space_group_name_H-M   'P 1'
#
loop_
_entity.id
_entity.type
_entity.pdbx_description
1 polymer ?
#
loop_
_entity_poly.entity_id
_entity_poly.type
_entity_poly.pdbx_seq_one_letter_code
_entity_poly.pdbx_strand_id
1 'polypeptide(L)'
;MLIDHTNKALIYPNLNGGRLNTVSDIFDIIGRIAFPIFAFLLVEGFFKTRSRAKYLATLLVFGVISEVPFDLFTTKQFFEPNWNNIMFTLALMLVTIWMIDVLKKKMEKFPKILWFLLSFVILALMCLIAAILSLDYDYHAILIGYFYYIFHGKELVAIPFNFLSMYKEPWALLGFGLVLTYNGERGKQNKLINYLFYPVHLLILGLLRIYLGI
;
A
#
# COMPACT_ATOMS: atom_id res chain seq x y z
N MET A 1 0.84 4.36 -9.69
CA MET A 1 0.44 5.39 -8.71
C MET A 1 0.14 6.72 -9.38
N LEU A 2 1.12 7.48 -9.91
CA LEU A 2 0.82 8.76 -10.59
C LEU A 2 -0.20 8.62 -11.72
N ILE A 3 -0.03 7.63 -12.60
CA ILE A 3 -0.96 7.36 -13.72
C ILE A 3 -2.38 7.09 -13.22
N ASP A 4 -2.53 6.27 -12.19
CA ASP A 4 -3.81 5.95 -11.54
C ASP A 4 -4.45 7.17 -10.89
N HIS A 5 -3.67 7.98 -10.18
CA HIS A 5 -4.17 9.20 -9.58
C HIS A 5 -4.59 10.21 -10.65
N THR A 6 -3.77 10.42 -11.69
CA THR A 6 -4.14 11.26 -12.83
C THR A 6 -5.44 10.78 -13.47
N ASN A 7 -5.64 9.46 -13.59
CA ASN A 7 -6.90 8.90 -14.07
C ASN A 7 -8.08 9.34 -13.20
N LYS A 8 -8.00 9.07 -11.89
CA LYS A 8 -9.06 9.34 -10.92
C LYS A 8 -9.36 10.83 -10.77
N ALA A 9 -8.36 11.70 -10.84
CA ALA A 9 -8.56 13.15 -10.72
C ALA A 9 -9.09 13.81 -11.99
N LEU A 10 -8.59 13.42 -13.17
CA LEU A 10 -8.79 14.21 -14.39
C LEU A 10 -9.66 13.51 -15.44
N ILE A 11 -9.58 12.19 -15.53
CA ILE A 11 -10.27 11.41 -16.58
C ILE A 11 -11.59 10.88 -16.06
N TYR A 12 -11.59 10.29 -14.87
CA TYR A 12 -12.77 9.65 -14.27
C TYR A 12 -13.98 10.60 -14.12
N PRO A 13 -13.82 11.87 -13.68
CA PRO A 13 -14.95 12.79 -13.59
C PRO A 13 -15.56 13.18 -14.94
N ASN A 14 -14.82 12.97 -16.03
CA ASN A 14 -15.20 13.38 -17.39
C ASN A 14 -15.61 12.18 -18.28
N LEU A 15 -15.80 10.99 -17.70
CA LEU A 15 -16.19 9.80 -18.45
C LEU A 15 -17.56 10.00 -19.10
N ASN A 16 -17.57 9.95 -20.43
CA ASN A 16 -18.75 10.15 -21.26
C ASN A 16 -19.03 8.94 -22.18
N GLY A 17 -18.38 7.80 -21.93
CA GLY A 17 -18.43 6.62 -22.78
C GLY A 17 -17.40 6.63 -23.91
N GLY A 18 -17.22 5.48 -24.56
CA GLY A 18 -16.33 5.36 -25.72
C GLY A 18 -14.84 5.32 -25.37
N ARG A 19 -14.00 6.01 -26.16
CA ARG A 19 -12.52 5.90 -26.09
C ARG A 19 -11.94 6.32 -24.74
N LEU A 20 -12.58 7.24 -24.03
CA LEU A 20 -12.09 7.74 -22.74
C LEU A 20 -12.19 6.68 -21.65
N ASN A 21 -13.23 5.84 -21.68
CA ASN A 21 -13.37 4.70 -20.77
C ASN A 21 -12.22 3.71 -20.98
N THR A 22 -11.89 3.38 -22.24
CA THR A 22 -10.77 2.46 -22.52
C THR A 22 -9.44 3.00 -22.01
N VAL A 23 -9.18 4.31 -22.13
CA VAL A 23 -7.98 4.93 -21.57
C VAL A 23 -7.97 4.86 -20.05
N SER A 24 -9.12 5.12 -19.42
CA SER A 24 -9.30 5.00 -17.97
C SER A 24 -9.02 3.57 -17.49
N ASP A 25 -9.58 2.56 -18.14
CA ASP A 25 -9.38 1.16 -17.79
C ASP A 25 -7.89 0.79 -17.85
N ILE A 26 -7.16 1.24 -18.88
CA ILE A 26 -5.72 1.01 -18.99
C ILE A 26 -4.95 1.67 -17.84
N PHE A 27 -5.35 2.88 -17.45
CA PHE A 27 -4.67 3.60 -16.37
C PHE A 27 -4.92 2.94 -15.01
N ASP A 28 -6.13 2.45 -14.77
CA ASP A 28 -6.47 1.66 -13.58
C ASP A 28 -5.67 0.36 -13.53
N ILE A 29 -5.57 -0.37 -14.65
CA ILE A 29 -4.75 -1.59 -14.78
C ILE A 29 -3.30 -1.32 -14.35
N ILE A 30 -2.69 -0.26 -14.88
CA ILE A 30 -1.32 0.13 -14.54
C ILE A 30 -1.23 0.55 -13.06
N GLY A 31 -2.28 1.17 -12.53
CA GLY A 31 -2.42 1.51 -11.12
C GLY A 31 -2.30 0.32 -10.18
N ARG A 32 -2.99 -0.77 -10.50
CA ARG A 32 -3.04 -1.98 -9.66
C ARG A 32 -1.71 -2.72 -9.52
N ILE A 33 -0.78 -2.50 -10.45
CA ILE A 33 0.58 -3.05 -10.38
C ILE A 33 1.37 -2.44 -9.22
N ALA A 34 1.09 -1.19 -8.85
CA ALA A 34 1.91 -0.44 -7.92
C ALA A 34 1.81 -0.95 -6.47
N PHE A 35 0.61 -1.32 -6.01
CA PHE A 35 0.39 -1.72 -4.62
C PHE A 35 1.17 -2.99 -4.21
N PRO A 36 1.13 -4.10 -4.97
CA PRO A 36 1.97 -5.28 -4.70
C PRO A 36 3.46 -4.95 -4.55
N ILE A 37 3.97 -4.08 -5.41
CA ILE A 37 5.38 -3.65 -5.37
C ILE A 37 5.66 -2.85 -4.10
N PHE A 38 4.80 -1.91 -3.71
CA PHE A 38 4.99 -1.14 -2.48
C PHE A 38 4.89 -2.01 -1.22
N ALA A 39 3.94 -2.94 -1.17
CA ALA A 39 3.80 -3.87 -0.06
C ALA A 39 5.05 -4.77 0.08
N PHE A 40 5.56 -5.29 -1.05
CA PHE A 40 6.82 -6.04 -1.06
C PHE A 40 8.00 -5.21 -0.56
N LEU A 41 8.20 -4.01 -1.13
CA LEU A 41 9.30 -3.13 -0.75
C LEU A 41 9.22 -2.68 0.72
N LEU A 42 8.01 -2.58 1.28
CA LEU A 42 7.82 -2.31 2.70
C LEU A 42 8.33 -3.46 3.57
N VAL A 43 7.97 -4.69 3.22
CA VAL A 43 8.44 -5.89 3.92
C VAL A 43 9.96 -6.05 3.76
N GLU A 44 10.52 -5.86 2.57
CA GLU A 44 11.97 -5.80 2.35
C GLU A 44 12.64 -4.72 3.22
N GLY A 45 12.03 -3.54 3.28
CA GLY A 45 12.46 -2.43 4.12
C GLY A 45 12.45 -2.79 5.62
N PHE A 46 11.48 -3.58 6.07
CA PHE A 46 11.39 -4.06 7.45
C PHE A 46 12.58 -4.95 7.84
N PHE A 47 13.05 -5.81 6.93
CA PHE A 47 14.21 -6.67 7.17
C PHE A 47 15.55 -5.94 7.01
N LYS A 48 15.62 -4.94 6.13
CA LYS A 48 16.87 -4.21 5.82
C LYS A 48 17.10 -2.93 6.63
N THR A 49 16.07 -2.39 7.29
CA THR A 49 16.19 -1.13 8.03
C THR A 49 16.96 -1.28 9.35
N ARG A 50 17.78 -0.27 9.69
CA ARG A 50 18.45 -0.18 10.99
C ARG A 50 17.51 0.22 12.13
N SER A 51 16.42 0.93 11.83
CA SER A 51 15.46 1.40 12.85
C SER A 51 14.04 1.34 12.32
N ARG A 52 13.28 0.37 12.83
CA ARG A 52 11.86 0.17 12.52
C ARG A 52 10.99 1.32 13.04
N ALA A 53 11.33 1.89 14.19
CA ALA A 53 10.64 3.06 14.75
C ALA A 53 10.78 4.29 13.85
N LYS A 54 11.98 4.58 13.33
CA LYS A 54 12.17 5.68 12.36
C LYS A 54 11.42 5.41 11.07
N TYR A 55 11.38 4.15 10.62
CA TYR A 55 10.64 3.78 9.43
C TYR A 55 9.13 4.04 9.60
N LEU A 56 8.54 3.59 10.71
CA LEU A 56 7.14 3.87 11.05
C LEU A 56 6.87 5.37 11.19
N ALA A 57 7.72 6.10 11.93
CA ALA A 57 7.58 7.54 12.09
C ALA A 57 7.61 8.27 10.74
N THR A 58 8.45 7.81 9.80
CA THR A 58 8.50 8.37 8.44
C THR A 58 7.17 8.16 7.72
N LEU A 59 6.61 6.94 7.74
CA LEU A 59 5.30 6.66 7.12
C LEU A 59 4.19 7.53 7.73
N LEU A 60 4.16 7.68 9.05
CA LEU A 60 3.16 8.49 9.75
C LEU A 60 3.30 9.99 9.45
N VAL A 61 4.52 10.52 9.47
CA VAL A 61 4.77 11.94 9.16
C VAL A 61 4.36 12.26 7.72
N PHE A 62 4.75 11.41 6.75
CA PHE A 62 4.33 11.61 5.37
C PHE A 62 2.84 11.31 5.16
N GLY A 63 2.24 10.42 5.92
CA GLY A 63 0.79 10.21 5.94
C GLY A 63 0.05 11.47 6.36
N VAL A 64 0.42 12.07 7.50
CA VAL A 64 -0.22 13.32 7.97
C VAL A 64 -0.01 14.48 6.99
N ILE A 65 1.20 14.63 6.42
CA ILE A 65 1.47 15.67 5.43
C ILE A 65 0.67 15.46 4.14
N SER A 66 0.46 14.21 3.74
CA SER A 66 -0.20 13.87 2.47
C SER A 66 -1.71 13.79 2.59
N GLU A 67 -2.28 13.82 3.79
CA GLU A 67 -3.74 13.75 3.99
C GLU A 67 -4.45 14.94 3.34
N VAL A 68 -3.98 16.17 3.60
CA VAL A 68 -4.57 17.37 3.02
C VAL A 68 -4.50 17.35 1.47
N PRO A 69 -3.35 17.06 0.83
CA PRO A 69 -3.29 16.83 -0.61
C PRO A 69 -4.21 15.71 -1.12
N PHE A 70 -4.35 14.62 -0.35
CA PHE A 70 -5.14 13.46 -0.72
C PHE A 70 -6.65 13.75 -0.70
N ASP A 71 -7.13 14.45 0.33
CA ASP A 71 -8.53 14.87 0.43
C ASP A 71 -8.87 15.86 -0.68
N LEU A 72 -7.97 16.82 -0.95
CA LEU A 72 -8.13 17.78 -2.04
C LEU A 72 -8.26 17.08 -3.39
N PHE A 73 -7.41 16.07 -3.59
CA PHE A 73 -7.38 15.23 -4.78
C PHE A 73 -8.67 14.40 -4.91
N THR A 74 -9.19 13.84 -3.81
CA THR A 74 -10.28 12.84 -3.81
C THR A 74 -11.66 13.48 -3.77
N THR A 75 -11.87 14.55 -3.01
CA THR A 75 -13.20 15.15 -2.76
C THR A 75 -13.28 16.65 -3.01
N LYS A 76 -12.16 17.31 -3.38
CA LYS A 76 -12.00 18.79 -3.42
C LYS A 76 -12.18 19.48 -2.06
N GLN A 77 -12.23 18.72 -0.97
CA GLN A 77 -12.29 19.27 0.39
C GLN A 77 -10.91 19.23 1.02
N PHE A 78 -10.66 20.11 2.00
CA PHE A 78 -9.40 20.13 2.73
C PHE A 78 -9.31 19.08 3.85
N PHE A 79 -10.45 18.47 4.20
CA PHE A 79 -10.55 17.45 5.23
C PHE A 79 -11.73 16.53 4.94
N GLU A 80 -11.47 15.25 4.74
CA GLU A 80 -12.49 14.21 4.52
C GLU A 80 -12.24 13.03 5.47
N PRO A 81 -13.04 12.85 6.53
CA PRO A 81 -12.77 11.84 7.56
C PRO A 81 -13.01 10.40 7.11
N ASN A 82 -13.67 10.19 5.97
CA ASN A 82 -14.04 8.84 5.50
C ASN A 82 -13.00 8.20 4.59
N TRP A 83 -11.98 8.93 4.16
CA TRP A 83 -10.96 8.46 3.24
C TRP A 83 -9.59 8.68 3.85
N ASN A 84 -8.72 7.68 3.73
CA ASN A 84 -7.36 7.76 4.26
C ASN A 84 -6.36 7.44 3.17
N ASN A 85 -5.24 8.14 3.18
CA ASN A 85 -4.18 7.87 2.22
C ASN A 85 -3.45 6.55 2.49
N ILE A 86 -2.81 6.01 1.44
CA ILE A 86 -2.11 4.72 1.47
C ILE A 86 -0.97 4.63 2.50
N MET A 87 -0.40 5.75 2.96
CA MET A 87 0.69 5.72 3.94
C MET A 87 0.22 5.20 5.30
N PHE A 88 -1.04 5.47 5.68
CA PHE A 88 -1.62 4.92 6.91
C PHE A 88 -1.83 3.41 6.79
N THR A 89 -2.27 2.92 5.63
CA THR A 89 -2.33 1.48 5.33
C THR A 89 -0.95 0.83 5.47
N LEU A 90 0.07 1.42 4.85
CA LEU A 90 1.45 0.92 4.92
C LEU A 90 2.00 0.97 6.35
N ALA A 91 1.67 2.00 7.13
CA ALA A 91 2.04 2.10 8.54
C ALA A 91 1.40 0.97 9.37
N LEU A 92 0.10 0.70 9.19
CA LEU A 92 -0.58 -0.38 9.90
C LEU A 92 -0.06 -1.76 9.47
N MET A 93 0.24 -1.96 8.18
CA MET A 93 0.92 -3.14 7.67
C MET A 93 2.28 -3.35 8.35
N LEU A 94 3.09 -2.29 8.46
CA LEU A 94 4.39 -2.32 9.13
C LEU A 94 4.26 -2.67 10.63
N VAL A 95 3.28 -2.09 11.33
CA VAL A 95 2.99 -2.43 12.73
C VAL A 95 2.58 -3.89 12.86
N THR A 96 1.73 -4.39 11.96
CA THR A 96 1.25 -5.77 11.97
C THR A 96 2.41 -6.76 11.84
N ILE A 97 3.26 -6.60 10.82
CA ILE A 97 4.42 -7.49 10.64
C ILE A 97 5.43 -7.35 11.79
N TRP A 98 5.57 -6.16 12.37
CA TRP A 98 6.44 -5.96 13.53
C TRP A 98 5.92 -6.69 14.78
N MET A 99 4.61 -6.61 15.06
CA MET A 99 4.00 -7.36 16.17
C MET A 99 4.20 -8.86 16.00
N ILE A 100 4.01 -9.37 14.78
CA ILE A 100 4.17 -10.79 14.45
C ILE A 100 5.65 -11.22 14.58
N ASP A 101 6.61 -10.36 14.19
CA ASP A 101 8.04 -10.60 14.37
C ASP A 101 8.46 -10.67 15.84
N VAL A 102 7.91 -9.78 16.67
CA VAL A 102 8.16 -9.80 18.13
C VAL A 102 7.54 -11.05 18.75
N LEU A 103 6.32 -11.42 18.34
CA LEU A 103 5.67 -12.65 18.77
C LEU A 103 6.51 -13.89 18.40
N LYS A 104 7.01 -13.95 17.16
CA LYS A 104 7.87 -15.04 16.65
C LYS A 104 9.10 -15.25 17.50
N LYS A 105 9.80 -14.16 17.84
CA LYS A 105 11.01 -14.19 18.68
C LYS A 105 10.72 -14.61 20.12
N LYS A 106 9.61 -14.13 20.71
CA LYS A 106 9.23 -14.51 22.08
C LYS A 106 8.79 -15.97 22.19
N MET A 107 8.22 -16.51 21.12
CA MET A 107 7.66 -17.86 21.09
C MET A 107 8.58 -18.91 20.47
N GLU A 108 9.85 -18.58 20.26
CA GLU A 108 10.82 -19.48 19.62
C GLU A 108 11.01 -20.81 20.36
N LYS A 109 10.75 -20.83 21.68
CA LYS A 109 10.79 -22.02 22.55
C LYS A 109 9.49 -22.84 22.57
N PHE A 110 8.40 -22.33 21.98
CA PHE A 110 7.08 -22.95 22.00
C PHE A 110 6.78 -23.70 20.69
N PRO A 111 5.75 -24.57 20.67
CA PRO A 111 5.34 -25.23 19.44
C PRO A 111 4.98 -24.25 18.33
N LYS A 112 5.46 -24.51 17.10
CA LYS A 112 5.20 -23.65 15.92
C LYS A 112 3.71 -23.39 15.69
N ILE A 113 2.85 -24.36 16.01
CA ILE A 113 1.39 -24.24 15.87
C ILE A 113 0.83 -23.12 16.75
N LEU A 114 1.34 -22.96 17.98
CA LEU A 114 0.82 -21.97 18.92
C LEU A 114 1.18 -20.55 18.47
N TRP A 115 2.41 -20.36 18.00
CA TRP A 115 2.84 -19.10 17.41
C TRP A 115 1.98 -18.72 16.21
N PHE A 116 1.72 -19.69 15.31
CA PHE A 116 0.95 -19.46 14.10
C PHE A 116 -0.53 -19.15 14.39
N LEU A 117 -1.12 -19.80 15.40
CA LEU A 117 -2.47 -19.46 15.86
C LEU A 117 -2.54 -18.02 16.40
N LEU A 118 -1.57 -17.63 17.23
CA LEU A 118 -1.52 -16.27 17.76
C LEU A 118 -1.22 -15.21 16.69
N SER A 119 -0.42 -15.53 15.67
CA SER A 119 -0.22 -14.61 14.54
C SER A 119 -1.51 -14.41 13.75
N PHE A 120 -2.35 -15.44 13.61
CA PHE A 120 -3.68 -15.31 13.01
C PHE A 120 -4.63 -14.44 13.83
N VAL A 121 -4.58 -14.51 15.16
CA VAL A 121 -5.36 -13.61 16.03
C VAL A 121 -4.95 -12.15 15.82
N ILE A 122 -3.64 -11.86 15.80
CA ILE A 122 -3.13 -10.51 15.51
C ILE A 122 -3.58 -10.06 14.12
N LEU A 123 -3.46 -10.95 13.12
CA LEU A 123 -3.85 -10.66 11.75
C LEU A 123 -5.35 -10.30 11.65
N ALA A 124 -6.22 -11.10 12.25
CA ALA A 124 -7.67 -10.85 12.25
C ALA A 124 -8.02 -9.51 12.90
N LEU A 125 -7.39 -9.18 14.04
CA LEU A 125 -7.58 -7.89 14.71
C LEU A 125 -7.10 -6.72 13.85
N MET A 126 -5.93 -6.84 13.21
CA MET A 126 -5.39 -5.78 12.37
C MET A 126 -6.20 -5.60 11.08
N CYS A 127 -6.72 -6.67 10.49
CA CYS A 127 -7.67 -6.60 9.38
C CYS A 127 -8.96 -5.88 9.78
N LEU A 128 -9.49 -6.15 10.97
CA LEU A 128 -10.67 -5.46 11.48
C LEU A 128 -10.40 -3.96 11.71
N ILE A 129 -9.25 -3.62 12.30
CA ILE A 129 -8.83 -2.22 12.48
C ILE A 129 -8.71 -1.52 11.13
N ALA A 130 -8.08 -2.16 10.13
CA ALA A 130 -7.94 -1.60 8.79
C ALA A 130 -9.31 -1.29 8.14
N ALA A 131 -10.28 -2.20 8.28
CA ALA A 131 -11.62 -2.01 7.75
C ALA A 131 -12.43 -0.93 8.49
N ILE A 132 -12.32 -0.86 9.83
CA ILE A 132 -13.02 0.17 10.64
C ILE A 132 -12.47 1.57 10.33
N LEU A 133 -11.15 1.68 10.12
CA LEU A 133 -10.50 2.93 9.78
C LEU A 133 -10.63 3.29 8.29
N SER A 134 -11.31 2.46 7.48
CA SER A 134 -11.48 2.67 6.03
C SER A 134 -10.15 3.02 5.33
N LEU A 135 -9.12 2.25 5.64
CA LEU A 135 -7.79 2.44 5.05
C LEU A 135 -7.79 1.98 3.59
N ASP A 136 -6.96 2.61 2.76
CA ASP A 136 -6.81 2.21 1.36
C ASP A 136 -6.42 0.71 1.28
N TYR A 137 -7.11 -0.06 0.42
CA TYR A 137 -7.06 -1.53 0.31
C TYR A 137 -7.53 -2.36 1.53
N ASP A 138 -8.06 -1.73 2.58
CA ASP A 138 -8.62 -2.37 3.79
C ASP A 138 -7.76 -3.55 4.33
N TYR A 139 -8.40 -4.69 4.58
CA TYR A 139 -7.77 -5.92 5.03
C TYR A 139 -6.85 -6.57 3.98
N HIS A 140 -7.03 -6.27 2.69
CA HIS A 140 -6.25 -6.89 1.60
C HIS A 140 -4.77 -6.53 1.77
N ALA A 141 -4.49 -5.28 2.16
CA ALA A 141 -3.14 -4.82 2.42
C ALA A 141 -2.47 -5.57 3.57
N ILE A 142 -3.19 -5.76 4.67
CA ILE A 142 -2.66 -6.43 5.87
C ILE A 142 -2.35 -7.91 5.55
N LEU A 143 -3.25 -8.59 4.81
CA LEU A 143 -3.01 -9.96 4.34
C LEU A 143 -1.76 -10.05 3.45
N ILE A 144 -1.60 -9.13 2.50
CA ILE A 144 -0.45 -9.13 1.59
C ILE A 144 0.86 -8.92 2.35
N GLY A 145 0.90 -7.94 3.25
CA GLY A 145 2.06 -7.73 4.12
C GLY A 145 2.39 -8.95 4.97
N TYR A 146 1.37 -9.63 5.50
CA TYR A 146 1.53 -10.86 6.28
C TYR A 146 2.17 -11.99 5.47
N PHE A 147 1.63 -12.32 4.29
CA PHE A 147 2.17 -13.42 3.48
C PHE A 147 3.55 -13.10 2.93
N TYR A 148 3.83 -11.85 2.54
CA TYR A 148 5.20 -11.45 2.21
C TYR A 148 6.16 -11.60 3.39
N TYR A 149 5.73 -11.27 4.61
CA TYR A 149 6.55 -11.47 5.81
C TYR A 149 6.80 -12.96 6.10
N ILE A 150 5.76 -13.80 6.05
CA ILE A 150 5.85 -15.24 6.37
C ILE A 150 6.71 -15.99 5.35
N PHE A 151 6.56 -15.65 4.06
CA PHE A 151 7.25 -16.29 2.95
C PHE A 151 8.42 -15.45 2.41
N HIS A 152 8.97 -14.54 3.22
CA HIS A 152 10.10 -13.71 2.82
C HIS A 152 11.29 -14.56 2.32
N GLY A 153 11.82 -14.25 1.13
CA GLY A 153 12.84 -15.02 0.42
C GLY A 153 12.31 -16.21 -0.39
N LYS A 154 10.98 -16.41 -0.40
CA LYS A 154 10.27 -17.42 -1.20
C LYS A 154 9.02 -16.79 -1.83
N GLU A 155 9.23 -15.70 -2.55
CA GLU A 155 8.17 -14.85 -3.12
C GLU A 155 7.23 -15.65 -4.02
N LEU A 156 7.74 -16.64 -4.76
CA LEU A 156 6.94 -17.57 -5.57
C LEU A 156 5.84 -18.28 -4.76
N VAL A 157 6.09 -18.59 -3.49
CA VAL A 157 5.10 -19.20 -2.60
C VAL A 157 4.12 -18.17 -2.05
N ALA A 158 4.56 -16.91 -1.86
CA ALA A 158 3.71 -15.83 -1.37
C ALA A 158 2.64 -15.41 -2.40
N ILE A 159 3.00 -15.42 -3.70
CA ILE A 159 2.18 -14.87 -4.78
C ILE A 159 0.76 -15.46 -4.83
N PRO A 160 0.54 -16.79 -4.79
CA PRO A 160 -0.82 -17.34 -4.80
C PRO A 160 -1.70 -16.84 -3.65
N PHE A 161 -1.16 -16.74 -2.43
CA PHE A 161 -1.89 -16.26 -1.26
C PHE A 161 -2.18 -14.75 -1.35
N ASN A 162 -1.20 -13.98 -1.83
CA ASN A 162 -1.35 -12.55 -2.06
C ASN A 162 -2.37 -12.25 -3.17
N PHE A 163 -2.34 -13.02 -4.26
CA PHE A 163 -3.29 -12.88 -5.34
C PHE A 163 -4.71 -13.26 -4.91
N LEU A 164 -4.86 -14.32 -4.13
CA LEU A 164 -6.15 -14.69 -3.53
C LEU A 164 -6.71 -13.55 -2.65
N SER A 165 -5.81 -12.86 -1.94
CA SER A 165 -6.17 -11.70 -1.13
C SER A 165 -6.62 -10.50 -1.98
N MET A 166 -6.38 -10.46 -3.30
CA MET A 166 -6.80 -9.41 -4.24
C MET A 166 -7.52 -9.98 -5.48
N TYR A 167 -8.29 -11.05 -5.32
CA TYR A 167 -8.87 -11.81 -6.45
C TYR A 167 -9.73 -10.97 -7.42
N LYS A 168 -10.29 -9.85 -6.96
CA LYS A 168 -11.08 -8.91 -7.79
C LYS A 168 -10.24 -8.07 -8.75
N GLU A 169 -8.93 -8.01 -8.53
CA GLU A 169 -7.99 -7.17 -9.26
C GLU A 169 -6.97 -8.06 -10.00
N PRO A 170 -7.37 -8.73 -11.10
CA PRO A 170 -6.53 -9.72 -11.79
C PRO A 170 -5.19 -9.14 -12.25
N TRP A 171 -5.18 -7.85 -12.57
CA TRP A 171 -3.99 -7.12 -13.04
C TRP A 171 -2.93 -6.91 -11.96
N ALA A 172 -3.28 -7.04 -10.67
CA ALA A 172 -2.30 -7.03 -9.58
C ALA A 172 -1.28 -8.18 -9.71
N LEU A 173 -1.63 -9.26 -10.43
CA LEU A 173 -0.71 -10.37 -10.74
C LEU A 173 0.55 -9.90 -11.47
N LEU A 174 0.47 -8.87 -12.31
CA LEU A 174 1.63 -8.29 -12.96
C LEU A 174 2.58 -7.65 -11.93
N GLY A 175 2.04 -6.96 -10.92
CA GLY A 175 2.82 -6.42 -9.81
C GLY A 175 3.51 -7.51 -9.00
N PHE A 176 2.77 -8.60 -8.70
CA PHE A 176 3.32 -9.79 -8.04
C PHE A 176 4.43 -10.45 -8.88
N GLY A 177 4.27 -10.54 -10.20
CA GLY A 177 5.29 -11.07 -11.11
C GLY A 177 6.55 -10.21 -11.16
N LEU A 178 6.41 -8.89 -11.19
CA LEU A 178 7.56 -7.96 -11.20
C LEU A 178 8.41 -8.06 -9.94
N VAL A 179 7.82 -8.36 -8.79
CA VAL A 179 8.54 -8.59 -7.54
C VAL A 179 9.58 -9.73 -7.66
N LEU A 180 9.33 -10.74 -8.49
CA LEU A 180 10.26 -11.85 -8.72
C LEU A 180 11.55 -11.41 -9.45
N THR A 181 11.53 -10.26 -10.11
CA THR A 181 12.72 -9.70 -10.79
C THR A 181 13.61 -8.89 -9.84
N TYR A 182 13.23 -8.77 -8.57
CA TYR A 182 13.99 -8.02 -7.58
C TYR A 182 15.35 -8.67 -7.30
N ASN A 183 16.42 -7.89 -7.45
CA ASN A 183 17.80 -8.36 -7.33
C ASN A 183 18.34 -8.34 -5.89
N GLY A 184 17.51 -8.04 -4.88
CA GLY A 184 17.94 -7.98 -3.48
C GLY A 184 18.67 -6.70 -3.08
N GLU A 185 19.02 -5.83 -4.03
CA GLU A 185 19.78 -4.61 -3.76
C GLU A 185 18.89 -3.37 -3.72
N ARG A 186 19.41 -2.32 -3.09
CA ARG A 186 18.76 -1.01 -3.11
C ARG A 186 19.18 -0.27 -4.38
N GLY A 187 18.22 0.05 -5.25
CA GLY A 187 18.48 0.87 -6.43
C GLY A 187 18.97 2.28 -6.10
N LYS A 188 19.47 3.00 -7.12
CA LYS A 188 19.84 4.42 -7.00
C LYS A 188 18.58 5.24 -6.67
N GLN A 189 18.60 5.95 -5.54
CA GLN A 189 17.44 6.67 -5.04
C GLN A 189 17.83 8.06 -4.57
N ASN A 190 17.07 9.08 -4.98
CA ASN A 190 17.11 10.39 -4.36
C ASN A 190 16.01 10.46 -3.29
N LYS A 191 16.44 10.58 -2.02
CA LYS A 191 15.53 10.59 -0.87
C LYS A 191 14.48 11.71 -0.97
N LEU A 192 14.90 12.91 -1.39
CA LEU A 192 14.01 14.06 -1.48
C LEU A 192 12.88 13.80 -2.48
N ILE A 193 13.24 13.32 -3.67
CA ILE A 193 12.26 12.98 -4.71
C ILE A 193 11.33 11.89 -4.20
N ASN A 194 11.85 10.78 -3.66
CA ASN A 194 11.01 9.66 -3.23
C ASN A 194 9.99 10.05 -2.15
N TYR A 195 10.39 10.92 -1.22
CA TYR A 195 9.53 11.35 -0.14
C TYR A 195 8.52 12.42 -0.56
N LEU A 196 8.96 13.42 -1.32
CA LEU A 196 8.10 14.51 -1.75
C LEU A 196 7.21 14.12 -2.94
N PHE A 197 7.59 13.10 -3.72
CA PHE A 197 6.83 12.70 -4.90
C PHE A 197 5.36 12.48 -4.54
N TYR A 198 5.07 11.71 -3.48
CA TYR A 198 3.70 11.39 -3.08
C TYR A 198 2.83 12.63 -2.74
N PRO A 199 3.16 13.45 -1.72
CA PRO A 199 2.36 14.62 -1.38
C PRO A 199 2.32 15.67 -2.50
N VAL A 200 3.43 15.88 -3.23
CA VAL A 200 3.51 16.93 -4.24
C VAL A 200 2.65 16.61 -5.45
N HIS A 201 2.68 15.38 -5.97
CA HIS A 201 1.86 15.07 -7.15
C HIS A 201 0.36 15.05 -6.81
N LEU A 202 -0.02 14.60 -5.61
CA LEU A 202 -1.40 14.70 -5.12
C LEU A 202 -1.85 16.16 -5.03
N LEU A 203 -1.01 17.03 -4.47
CA LEU A 203 -1.30 18.46 -4.37
C LEU A 203 -1.50 19.09 -5.74
N ILE A 204 -0.61 18.80 -6.70
CA ILE A 204 -0.72 19.29 -8.08
C ILE A 204 -2.03 18.82 -8.71
N LEU A 205 -2.38 17.53 -8.56
CA LEU A 205 -3.62 16.99 -9.11
C LEU A 205 -4.86 17.60 -8.44
N GLY A 206 -4.86 17.77 -7.12
CA GLY A 206 -5.95 18.42 -6.39
C GLY A 206 -6.15 19.89 -6.80
N LEU A 207 -5.07 20.64 -6.98
CA LEU A 207 -5.13 22.02 -7.48
C LEU A 207 -5.66 22.09 -8.92
N LEU A 208 -5.21 21.21 -9.80
CA LEU A 208 -5.72 21.11 -11.17
C LEU A 208 -7.21 20.76 -11.18
N ARG A 209 -7.62 19.84 -10.30
CA ARG A 209 -9.02 19.43 -10.16
C ARG A 209 -9.92 20.60 -9.75
N ILE A 210 -9.48 21.42 -8.79
CA ILE A 210 -10.17 22.66 -8.41
C ILE A 210 -10.21 23.65 -9.57
N TYR A 211 -9.07 23.90 -10.21
CA TYR A 211 -8.97 24.85 -11.32
C TYR A 211 -9.89 24.49 -12.50
N LEU A 212 -9.99 23.21 -12.83
CA LEU A 212 -10.84 22.69 -13.90
C LEU A 212 -12.31 22.53 -13.47
N GLY A 213 -12.62 22.69 -12.18
CA GLY A 213 -13.98 22.56 -11.65
C GLY A 213 -14.53 21.13 -11.62
N ILE A 214 -13.72 20.10 -11.90
CA ILE A 214 -14.15 18.69 -12.11
C ILE A 214 -14.09 17.81 -10.87
#